data_AF-A0A547PAC5-F1
#
_entry.id   AF-A0A547PAC5-F1
#
_cell.length_a   1.000
_cell.length_b   1.000
_cell.length_c   1.000
_cell.angle_alpha   90.00
_cell.angle_beta   90.00
_cell.angle_gamma   90.00
#
_symmetry.space_group_name_H-M   'P 1'
#
loop_
_entity.id
_entity.type
_entity.pdbx_description
1 polymer ?
#
loop_
_entity_poly.entity_id
_entity_poly.type
_entity_poly.pdbx_seq_one_letter_code
_entity_poly.pdbx_strand_id
1 'polypeptide(L)'
;MPSIEVSKLQGIAAPRTVSGGDRAQIDARTAQTAVNTAAKVDAGVKLEVGASIDAAQPPINNERVAEIRTALEKGNYPLVPTQIADAMIAAQISLETVR
;
A
#
# COMPACT_ATOMS: atom_id res chain seq x y z
N MET A 1 -10.19 -13.08 -21.82
CA MET A 1 -9.19 -12.03 -21.46
C MET A 1 -9.71 -10.71 -22.02
N PRO A 2 -9.94 -9.67 -21.20
CA PRO A 2 -10.35 -8.36 -21.73
C PRO A 2 -9.19 -7.77 -22.56
N SER A 3 -9.48 -7.37 -23.79
CA SER A 3 -8.48 -6.83 -24.72
C SER A 3 -8.20 -5.36 -24.39
N ILE A 4 -6.94 -5.02 -24.11
CA ILE A 4 -6.53 -3.64 -23.82
C ILE A 4 -6.01 -3.00 -25.12
N GLU A 5 -6.71 -1.99 -25.64
CA GLU A 5 -6.29 -1.28 -26.83
C GLU A 5 -5.16 -0.29 -26.50
N VAL A 6 -3.93 -0.67 -26.82
CA VAL A 6 -2.71 0.14 -26.60
C VAL A 6 -2.75 1.50 -27.31
N SER A 7 -3.57 1.65 -28.35
CA SER A 7 -3.72 2.90 -29.12
C SER A 7 -4.41 4.02 -28.33
N LYS A 8 -5.08 3.72 -27.21
CA LYS A 8 -5.75 4.71 -26.34
C LYS A 8 -4.86 5.18 -25.17
N LEU A 9 -3.65 4.63 -25.05
CA LEU A 9 -2.69 5.04 -24.03
C LEU A 9 -2.05 6.36 -24.47
N GLN A 10 -2.43 7.45 -23.80
CA GLN A 10 -1.80 8.76 -23.98
C GLN A 10 -0.31 8.64 -23.64
N GLY A 11 0.57 8.97 -24.58
CA GLY A 11 2.01 8.89 -24.38
C GLY A 11 2.50 9.84 -23.27
N ILE A 12 3.49 9.40 -22.51
CA ILE A 12 4.21 10.23 -21.55
C ILE A 12 5.01 11.32 -22.27
N ALA A 13 4.62 12.58 -22.09
CA ALA A 13 5.31 13.75 -22.64
C ALA A 13 6.32 14.34 -21.64
N ALA A 14 7.34 15.02 -22.14
CA ALA A 14 8.30 15.75 -21.32
C ALA A 14 7.60 16.84 -20.46
N PRO A 15 8.09 17.11 -19.23
CA PRO A 15 7.47 18.08 -18.34
C PRO A 15 7.54 19.49 -18.95
N ARG A 16 6.37 20.13 -19.10
CA ARG A 16 6.22 21.51 -19.59
C ARG A 16 5.44 22.36 -18.59
N THR A 17 5.71 23.66 -18.56
CA THR A 17 4.96 24.62 -17.73
C THR A 17 3.51 24.70 -18.20
N VAL A 18 2.56 24.55 -17.27
CA VAL A 18 1.12 24.61 -17.56
C VAL A 18 0.68 26.05 -17.81
N SER A 19 0.12 26.33 -19.00
CA SER A 19 -0.51 27.61 -19.31
C SER A 19 -1.99 27.62 -18.90
N GLY A 20 -2.61 28.80 -18.80
CA GLY A 20 -4.03 28.93 -18.46
C GLY A 20 -4.96 28.13 -19.39
N GLY A 21 -4.60 27.98 -20.67
CA GLY A 21 -5.33 27.14 -21.63
C GLY A 21 -5.21 25.64 -21.36
N ASP A 22 -4.05 25.17 -20.89
CA ASP A 22 -3.86 23.76 -20.52
C ASP A 22 -4.75 23.40 -19.32
N ARG A 23 -4.90 24.32 -18.36
CA ARG A 23 -5.77 24.13 -17.19
C ARG A 23 -7.23 23.95 -17.59
N ALA A 24 -7.74 24.82 -18.46
CA ALA A 24 -9.11 24.70 -19.00
C ALA A 24 -9.34 23.38 -19.75
N GLN A 25 -8.33 22.89 -20.47
CA GLN A 25 -8.40 21.61 -21.18
C GLN A 25 -8.38 20.40 -20.22
N ILE A 26 -7.63 20.48 -19.12
CA ILE A 26 -7.61 19.47 -18.05
C ILE A 26 -8.97 19.41 -17.35
N ASP A 27 -9.56 20.56 -17.03
CA ASP A 27 -10.88 20.62 -16.39
C ASP A 27 -11.98 20.04 -17.30
N ALA A 28 -11.94 20.35 -18.60
CA ALA A 28 -12.87 19.78 -19.59
C ALA A 28 -12.72 18.25 -19.75
N ARG A 29 -11.49 17.71 -19.75
CA ARG A 29 -11.27 16.25 -19.78
C ARG A 29 -11.73 15.57 -18.49
N THR A 30 -11.58 16.23 -17.35
CA THR A 30 -12.00 15.72 -16.05
C THR A 30 -13.53 15.64 -16.00
N ALA A 31 -14.23 16.68 -16.48
CA ALA A 31 -15.68 16.68 -16.61
C ALA A 31 -16.18 15.56 -17.54
N GLN A 32 -15.55 15.37 -18.71
CA GLN A 32 -15.92 14.31 -19.64
C GLN A 32 -15.69 12.90 -19.06
N THR A 33 -14.61 12.72 -18.28
CA THR A 33 -14.31 11.45 -17.61
C THR A 33 -15.33 11.15 -16.51
N ALA A 34 -15.80 12.16 -15.78
CA ALA A 34 -16.84 12.02 -14.77
C ALA A 34 -18.18 11.59 -15.39
N VAL A 35 -18.57 12.17 -16.52
CA VAL A 35 -19.79 11.81 -17.27
C VAL A 35 -19.70 10.37 -17.80
N ASN A 36 -18.55 9.97 -18.34
CA ASN A 36 -18.31 8.61 -18.83
C ASN A 36 -18.25 7.57 -17.69
N THR A 37 -17.74 7.97 -16.52
CA THR A 37 -17.72 7.11 -15.32
C THR A 37 -19.14 6.91 -14.80
N ALA A 38 -19.93 7.97 -14.68
CA ALA A 38 -21.33 7.93 -14.27
C ALA A 38 -22.17 7.01 -15.18
N ALA A 39 -21.96 7.07 -16.50
CA ALA A 39 -22.62 6.20 -17.46
C ALA A 39 -22.17 4.71 -17.38
N LYS A 40 -21.01 4.43 -16.80
CA LYS A 40 -20.45 3.06 -16.64
C LYS A 40 -20.78 2.41 -15.28
N VAL A 41 -21.30 3.17 -14.31
CA VAL A 41 -21.67 2.64 -12.98
C VAL A 41 -22.87 1.69 -13.04
N ASP A 42 -23.69 1.76 -14.09
CA ASP A 42 -24.86 0.88 -14.28
C ASP A 42 -24.50 -0.60 -14.56
N ALA A 43 -23.21 -0.92 -14.77
CA ALA A 43 -22.73 -2.28 -15.03
C ALA A 43 -21.40 -2.63 -14.31
N GLY A 44 -21.19 -2.16 -13.07
CA GLY A 44 -19.88 -2.25 -12.41
C GLY A 44 -19.83 -2.94 -11.04
N VAL A 45 -19.15 -4.09 -11.00
CA VAL A 45 -18.51 -4.82 -9.87
C VAL A 45 -18.86 -4.34 -8.45
N LYS A 46 -19.53 -5.21 -7.69
CA LYS A 46 -19.76 -5.05 -6.25
C LYS A 46 -18.46 -5.38 -5.50
N LEU A 47 -17.84 -4.37 -4.89
CA LEU A 47 -16.70 -4.55 -3.99
C LEU A 47 -17.22 -4.53 -2.55
N GLU A 48 -17.18 -5.67 -1.88
CA GLU A 48 -17.40 -5.72 -0.43
C GLU A 48 -16.14 -5.22 0.27
N VAL A 49 -16.19 -3.96 0.71
CA VAL A 49 -15.15 -3.39 1.56
C VAL A 49 -15.33 -3.99 2.95
N GLY A 50 -14.49 -4.97 3.28
CA GLY A 50 -14.44 -5.56 4.61
C GLY A 50 -14.24 -4.49 5.68
N ALA A 51 -14.78 -4.75 6.88
CA ALA A 51 -14.80 -3.81 7.99
C ALA A 51 -13.42 -3.16 8.20
N SER A 52 -13.42 -1.83 8.34
CA SER A 52 -12.23 -1.06 8.72
C SER A 52 -11.66 -1.65 10.00
N ILE A 53 -10.48 -2.27 9.91
CA ILE A 53 -9.75 -2.75 11.06
C ILE A 53 -9.44 -1.53 11.91
N ASP A 54 -10.08 -1.44 13.08
CA ASP A 54 -9.80 -0.41 14.07
C ASP A 54 -8.35 -0.55 14.51
N ALA A 55 -7.52 0.41 14.13
CA ALA A 55 -6.08 0.43 14.41
C ALA A 55 -5.76 0.66 15.90
N ALA A 56 -6.78 0.76 16.78
CA ALA A 56 -6.61 0.98 18.21
C ALA A 56 -5.84 -0.16 18.91
N GLN A 57 -5.90 -1.39 18.42
CA GLN A 57 -5.09 -2.51 18.91
C GLN A 57 -4.64 -3.43 17.77
N PRO A 58 -3.33 -3.63 17.57
CA PRO A 58 -2.86 -4.69 16.69
C PRO A 58 -3.36 -6.04 17.24
N PRO A 59 -3.70 -7.01 16.38
CA PRO A 59 -4.19 -8.32 16.82
C PRO A 59 -3.04 -9.15 17.43
N ILE A 60 -2.63 -8.79 18.65
CA ILE A 60 -1.56 -9.45 19.40
C ILE A 60 -2.20 -10.48 20.33
N ASN A 61 -1.79 -11.73 20.20
CA ASN A 61 -2.17 -12.77 21.14
C ASN A 61 -1.24 -12.73 22.36
N ASN A 62 -1.77 -12.29 23.50
CA ASN A 62 -1.03 -12.16 24.76
C ASN A 62 -0.52 -13.51 25.32
N GLU A 63 -1.27 -14.58 25.12
CA GLU A 63 -0.88 -15.93 25.56
C GLU A 63 0.37 -16.38 24.80
N ARG A 64 0.40 -16.18 23.47
CA ARG A 64 1.59 -16.46 22.65
C ARG A 64 2.80 -15.65 23.08
N VAL A 65 2.62 -14.37 23.46
CA VAL A 65 3.73 -13.54 23.96
C VAL A 65 4.30 -14.10 25.27
N ALA A 66 3.45 -14.61 26.16
CA ALA A 66 3.89 -15.24 27.41
C ALA A 66 4.67 -16.56 27.17
N GLU A 67 4.21 -17.39 26.23
CA GLU A 67 4.92 -18.61 25.83
C GLU A 67 6.30 -18.31 25.23
N ILE A 68 6.36 -17.33 24.32
CA ILE A 68 7.62 -16.90 23.70
C ILE A 68 8.59 -16.39 24.79
N ARG A 69 8.11 -15.57 25.73
CA ARG A 69 8.94 -15.08 26.85
C ARG A 69 9.50 -16.23 27.68
N THR A 70 8.66 -17.21 28.01
CA THR A 70 9.07 -18.41 28.76
C THR A 70 10.10 -19.25 27.98
N ALA A 71 9.94 -19.38 26.66
CA ALA A 71 10.86 -20.13 25.80
C ALA A 71 12.22 -19.42 25.67
N LEU A 72 12.22 -18.09 25.64
CA LEU A 72 13.44 -17.26 25.64
C LEU A 72 14.20 -17.40 26.96
N GLU A 73 13.50 -17.35 28.10
CA GLU A 73 14.11 -17.56 29.44
C GLU A 73 14.76 -18.94 29.56
N LYS A 74 14.13 -19.97 29.00
CA LYS A 74 14.65 -21.35 28.97
C LYS A 74 15.73 -21.57 27.91
N GLY A 75 16.04 -20.58 27.07
CA GLY A 75 17.01 -20.68 25.98
C GLY A 75 16.61 -21.61 24.84
N ASN A 76 15.35 -22.04 24.77
CA ASN A 76 14.85 -22.99 23.77
C ASN A 76 14.10 -22.30 22.62
N TYR A 77 14.00 -20.97 22.64
CA TYR A 77 13.47 -20.22 21.51
C TYR A 77 14.54 -20.09 20.42
N PRO A 78 14.28 -20.50 19.18
CA PRO A 78 15.27 -20.49 18.13
C PRO A 78 15.59 -19.05 17.70
N LEU A 79 16.77 -18.55 18.09
CA LEU A 79 17.30 -17.28 17.63
C LEU A 79 18.15 -17.53 16.39
N VAL A 80 17.64 -17.13 15.22
CA VAL A 80 18.35 -17.26 13.94
C VAL A 80 18.91 -15.90 13.56
N PRO A 81 20.23 -15.75 13.32
CA PRO A 81 20.83 -14.45 12.96
C PRO A 81 20.13 -13.76 11.80
N THR A 82 19.69 -14.51 10.79
CA THR A 82 18.96 -14.00 9.63
C THR A 82 17.60 -13.40 10.01
N GLN A 83 16.86 -14.03 10.93
CA GLN A 83 15.56 -13.53 11.39
C GLN A 83 15.72 -12.28 12.27
N ILE A 84 16.80 -12.22 13.07
CA ILE A 84 17.12 -11.03 13.86
C ILE A 84 17.43 -9.86 12.94
N ALA A 85 18.28 -10.07 11.93
CA ALA A 85 18.61 -9.03 10.95
C ALA A 85 17.37 -8.53 10.21
N ASP A 86 16.48 -9.43 9.77
CA ASP A 86 15.23 -9.07 9.11
C ASP A 86 14.30 -8.24 10.01
N ALA A 87 14.14 -8.65 11.28
CA ALA A 87 13.38 -7.89 12.27
C ALA A 87 13.98 -6.51 12.54
N MET A 88 15.31 -6.38 12.56
CA MET A 88 15.99 -5.10 12.74
C MET A 88 15.83 -4.16 11.54
N ILE A 89 15.88 -4.69 10.31
CA ILE A 89 15.62 -3.95 9.08
C ILE A 89 14.16 -3.47 9.06
N ALA A 90 13.22 -4.36 9.38
CA ALA A 90 11.80 -4.03 9.47
C ALA A 90 11.52 -2.96 10.54
N ALA A 91 12.25 -3.00 11.67
CA ALA A 91 12.16 -2.03 12.75
C ALA A 91 13.01 -0.75 12.53
N GLN A 92 13.73 -0.63 11.40
CA GLN A 92 14.62 0.49 11.07
C GLN A 92 15.68 0.80 12.16
N ILE A 93 16.16 -0.22 12.86
CA ILE A 93 17.16 -0.06 13.92
C ILE A 93 18.56 0.03 13.29
N SER A 94 19.28 1.13 13.55
CA SER A 94 20.68 1.31 13.11
C SER A 94 21.65 0.94 14.22
N LEU A 95 22.58 0.03 13.94
CA LEU A 95 23.65 -0.36 14.86
C LEU A 95 24.84 0.59 14.68
N GLU A 96 24.92 1.66 15.46
CA GLU A 96 26.16 2.43 15.56
C GLU A 96 27.14 1.69 16.47
N THR A 97 28.30 1.35 15.93
CA THR A 97 29.39 0.78 16.73
C THR A 97 29.98 1.91 17.59
N VAL A 98 29.72 1.86 18.90
CA VAL A 98 30.45 2.67 19.88
C VAL A 98 31.92 2.29 19.79
N ARG A 99 32.76 3.23 19.34
CA ARG A 99 34.23 3.08 19.36
C ARG A 99 34.81 3.58 20.68
#